data_AF-A0A5J5INS1-F1
#
_entry.id   AF-A0A5J5INS1-F1
#
_cell.length_a   1.000
_cell.length_b   1.000
_cell.length_c   1.000
_cell.angle_alpha   90.00
_cell.angle_beta   90.00
_cell.angle_gamma   90.00
#
_symmetry.space_group_name_H-M   'P 1'
#
loop_
_entity.id
_entity.type
_entity.pdbx_description
1 polymer ?
#
loop_
_entity_poly.entity_id
_entity_poly.type
_entity_poly.pdbx_seq_one_letter_code
_entity_poly.pdbx_strand_id
1 'polypeptide(L)'
;MIVLLGITLAVVILVVVTWMLLTRRLREKYAALWLVIALAVLVLGIFPQLLETLTGIFGVQVPANLLFSMAIVLLLGVSLHLSWELSQAEDEIRRAAEEVAILRAQVERIERAISSGKASGVEDADGVG
;
A
#
# COMPACT_ATOMS: atom_id res chain seq x y z
N MET A 1 -11.29 -33.30 -20.35
CA MET A 1 -11.84 -32.63 -19.16
C MET A 1 -10.83 -31.75 -18.43
N ILE A 2 -9.63 -32.25 -18.10
CA ILE A 2 -8.57 -31.47 -17.41
C ILE A 2 -8.12 -30.23 -18.22
N VAL A 3 -8.00 -30.36 -19.55
CA VAL A 3 -7.58 -29.26 -20.44
C VAL A 3 -8.59 -28.10 -20.44
N LEU A 4 -9.89 -28.40 -20.48
CA LEU A 4 -10.95 -27.39 -20.43
C LEU A 4 -10.99 -26.65 -19.08
N LEU A 5 -10.76 -27.36 -17.97
CA LEU A 5 -10.62 -26.78 -16.63
C LEU A 5 -9.38 -25.88 -16.53
N GLY A 6 -8.25 -26.31 -17.10
CA GLY A 6 -7.04 -25.50 -17.16
C GLY A 6 -7.24 -24.20 -17.94
N ILE A 7 -7.93 -24.27 -19.09
CA ILE A 7 -8.24 -23.10 -19.92
C ILE A 7 -9.22 -22.16 -19.20
N THR A 8 -10.27 -22.68 -18.55
CA THR A 8 -11.22 -21.84 -17.81
C THR A 8 -10.55 -21.16 -16.62
N LEU A 9 -9.71 -21.89 -15.86
CA LEU A 9 -8.96 -21.31 -14.75
C LEU A 9 -7.99 -20.21 -15.24
N ALA A 10 -7.28 -20.46 -16.34
CA ALA A 10 -6.37 -19.49 -16.94
C ALA A 10 -7.10 -18.22 -17.41
N VAL A 11 -8.27 -18.37 -18.05
CA VAL A 11 -9.11 -17.24 -18.48
C VAL A 11 -9.66 -16.47 -17.28
N VAL A 12 -10.12 -17.14 -16.23
CA VAL A 12 -10.60 -16.49 -15.00
C VAL A 12 -9.48 -15.70 -14.33
N ILE A 13 -8.28 -16.28 -14.20
CA ILE A 13 -7.12 -15.59 -13.64
C ILE A 13 -6.74 -14.37 -14.51
N LEU A 14 -6.70 -14.55 -15.84
CA LEU A 14 -6.40 -13.46 -16.77
C LEU A 14 -7.42 -12.31 -16.62
N VAL A 15 -8.72 -12.63 -16.53
CA VAL A 15 -9.79 -11.65 -16.36
C VAL A 15 -9.69 -10.97 -15.00
N VAL A 16 -9.44 -11.70 -13.91
CA VAL A 16 -9.28 -11.13 -12.56
C VAL A 16 -8.07 -10.19 -12.49
N VAL A 17 -6.92 -10.61 -13.03
CA VAL A 17 -5.71 -9.77 -13.10
C VAL A 17 -5.95 -8.53 -13.96
N THR A 18 -6.59 -8.69 -15.11
CA THR A 18 -6.90 -7.57 -16.02
C THR A 18 -7.91 -6.61 -15.40
N TRP A 19 -8.91 -7.12 -14.69
CA TRP A 19 -9.93 -6.33 -13.99
C TRP A 19 -9.32 -5.56 -12.80
N MET A 20 -8.43 -6.20 -12.03
CA MET A 20 -7.66 -5.52 -10.98
C MET A 20 -6.79 -4.40 -11.57
N LEU A 21 -6.18 -4.63 -12.74
CA LEU A 21 -5.43 -3.59 -13.47
C LEU A 21 -6.31 -2.42 -13.92
N LEU A 22 -7.55 -2.72 -14.36
CA LEU A 22 -8.45 -1.71 -14.92
C LEU A 22 -9.20 -0.91 -13.86
N THR A 23 -9.27 -1.42 -12.63
CA THR A 23 -9.93 -0.73 -11.51
C THR A 23 -9.02 0.37 -10.95
N ARG A 24 -8.92 1.45 -11.73
CA ARG A 24 -8.19 2.70 -11.46
C ARG A 24 -8.70 3.41 -10.20
N ARG A 25 -8.10 3.16 -9.02
CA ARG A 25 -8.32 4.10 -7.90
C ARG A 25 -7.25 4.31 -6.82
N LEU A 26 -6.02 3.78 -6.89
CA LEU A 26 -4.97 4.21 -5.94
C LEU A 26 -3.59 4.36 -6.61
N ARG A 27 -3.07 5.61 -6.54
CA ARG A 27 -1.70 6.15 -6.79
C ARG A 27 -0.96 5.62 -8.03
N GLU A 28 -0.57 6.52 -8.94
CA GLU A 28 0.18 6.26 -10.19
C GLU A 28 1.35 5.26 -10.07
N LYS A 29 2.00 5.19 -8.92
CA LYS A 29 3.14 4.31 -8.65
C LYS A 29 2.77 2.82 -8.61
N TYR A 30 1.59 2.45 -8.08
CA TYR A 30 1.17 1.04 -7.99
C TYR A 30 0.72 0.48 -9.33
N ALA A 31 0.03 1.31 -10.11
CA ALA A 31 -0.45 0.92 -11.42
C ALA A 31 0.72 0.52 -12.35
N ALA A 32 1.86 1.21 -12.25
CA ALA A 32 3.06 0.90 -13.03
C ALA A 32 3.64 -0.49 -12.67
N LEU A 33 3.75 -0.81 -11.38
CA LEU A 33 4.28 -2.10 -10.93
C LEU A 33 3.34 -3.24 -11.35
N TRP A 34 2.03 -3.08 -11.16
CA TRP A 34 1.03 -4.04 -11.63
C TRP A 34 1.02 -4.20 -13.15
N LEU A 35 1.23 -3.13 -13.92
CA LEU A 35 1.39 -3.18 -15.38
C LEU A 35 2.61 -4.02 -15.80
N VAL A 36 3.74 -3.86 -15.12
CA VAL A 36 4.95 -4.67 -15.39
C VAL A 36 4.70 -6.14 -15.07
N ILE A 37 4.04 -6.44 -13.95
CA ILE A 37 3.67 -7.83 -13.60
C ILE A 37 2.74 -8.42 -14.67
N ALA A 38 1.68 -7.70 -15.04
CA ALA A 38 0.72 -8.17 -16.05
C ALA A 38 1.39 -8.39 -17.41
N LEU A 39 2.28 -7.48 -17.82
CA LEU A 39 3.06 -7.62 -19.04
C LEU A 39 4.00 -8.84 -18.98
N ALA A 40 4.68 -9.04 -17.85
CA ALA A 40 5.54 -10.21 -17.66
C ALA A 40 4.76 -11.52 -17.75
N VAL A 41 3.59 -11.60 -17.09
CA VAL A 41 2.71 -12.78 -17.16
C VAL A 41 2.18 -12.98 -18.58
N LEU A 42 1.80 -11.91 -19.29
CA LEU A 42 1.36 -11.97 -20.69
C LEU A 42 2.46 -12.52 -21.61
N VAL A 43 3.69 -12.01 -21.49
CA VAL A 43 4.85 -12.47 -22.29
C VAL A 43 5.14 -13.94 -22.02
N LEU A 44 5.13 -14.37 -20.75
CA LEU A 44 5.35 -15.78 -20.38
C LEU A 44 4.20 -16.68 -20.88
N GLY A 45 2.97 -16.18 -20.92
CA GLY A 45 1.81 -16.90 -21.44
C GLY A 45 1.82 -17.07 -22.97
N ILE A 46 2.33 -16.08 -23.71
CA ILE A 46 2.45 -16.14 -25.18
C ILE A 46 3.66 -17.00 -25.61
N PHE A 47 4.74 -16.97 -24.84
CA PHE A 47 6.00 -17.65 -25.17
C PHE A 47 6.39 -18.70 -24.11
N PRO A 48 5.73 -19.87 -24.06
CA PRO A 48 6.05 -20.93 -23.10
C PRO A 48 7.47 -21.49 -23.28
N GLN A 49 8.06 -21.33 -24.46
CA GLN A 49 9.44 -21.71 -24.78
C GLN A 49 10.50 -20.95 -23.96
N LEU A 50 10.17 -19.72 -23.49
CA LEU A 50 11.01 -18.99 -22.53
C LEU A 50 11.05 -19.72 -21.19
N LEU A 51 9.92 -20.29 -20.76
CA LEU A 51 9.84 -21.06 -19.53
C LEU A 51 10.67 -22.34 -19.62
N GLU A 52 10.63 -23.02 -20.76
CA GLU A 52 11.42 -24.23 -21.02
C GLU A 52 12.94 -23.96 -21.02
N THR A 53 13.37 -22.86 -21.64
CA THR A 53 14.79 -22.46 -21.64
C THR A 53 15.26 -22.08 -20.23
N LEU A 54 14.44 -21.34 -19.47
CA LEU A 54 14.74 -21.01 -18.09
C LEU A 54 14.79 -22.26 -17.19
N THR A 55 13.88 -23.23 -17.36
CA THR A 55 13.96 -24.50 -16.61
C THR A 55 15.26 -25.25 -16.85
N GLY A 56 15.79 -25.22 -18.08
CA GLY A 56 17.08 -25.82 -18.41
C GLY A 56 18.26 -25.13 -17.73
N ILE A 57 18.22 -23.80 -17.59
CA ILE A 57 19.27 -23.01 -16.91
C ILE A 57 19.21 -23.20 -15.39
N PHE A 58 18.01 -23.13 -14.81
CA PHE A 58 17.80 -23.23 -13.36
C PHE A 58 17.76 -24.67 -12.84
N GLY A 59 17.82 -25.68 -13.72
CA GLY A 59 17.80 -27.10 -13.33
C GLY A 59 16.45 -27.58 -12.78
N VAL A 60 15.36 -26.88 -13.10
CA VAL A 60 14.01 -27.21 -12.61
C VAL A 60 13.32 -28.12 -13.63
N GLN A 61 12.86 -29.30 -13.23
CA GLN A 61 12.27 -30.27 -14.17
C GLN A 61 10.90 -29.85 -14.73
N VAL A 62 10.12 -29.05 -13.98
CA VAL A 62 8.75 -28.68 -14.35
C VAL A 62 8.64 -27.16 -14.46
N PRO A 63 8.28 -26.61 -15.64
CA PRO A 63 8.11 -25.17 -15.85
C PRO A 63 7.13 -24.50 -14.87
N ALA A 64 6.10 -25.24 -14.46
CA ALA A 64 5.14 -24.79 -13.46
C ALA A 64 5.78 -24.49 -12.09
N ASN A 65 6.79 -25.28 -11.66
CA ASN A 65 7.48 -25.02 -10.39
C ASN A 65 8.26 -23.71 -10.44
N LEU A 66 8.93 -23.42 -11.57
CA LEU A 66 9.67 -22.17 -11.73
C LEU A 66 8.72 -20.97 -11.71
N LEU A 67 7.57 -21.09 -12.37
CA LEU A 67 6.52 -20.07 -12.36
C LEU A 67 6.00 -19.83 -10.93
N PHE A 68 5.76 -20.89 -10.16
CA PHE A 68 5.34 -20.81 -8.77
C PHE A 68 6.39 -20.14 -7.88
N SER A 69 7.67 -20.55 -7.98
CA SER A 69 8.76 -19.93 -7.23
C SER A 69 8.88 -18.44 -7.55
N MET A 70 8.79 -18.07 -8.83
CA MET A 70 8.84 -16.67 -9.25
C MET A 70 7.63 -15.88 -8.75
N ALA A 71 6.43 -16.46 -8.77
CA ALA A 71 5.24 -15.86 -8.19
C ALA A 71 5.38 -15.64 -6.67
N ILE A 72 5.97 -16.60 -5.94
CA ILE A 72 6.24 -16.46 -4.51
C ILE A 72 7.21 -15.30 -4.25
N VAL A 73 8.34 -15.24 -4.96
CA VAL A 73 9.32 -14.15 -4.81
C VAL A 73 8.68 -12.80 -5.14
N LEU A 74 7.87 -12.75 -6.19
CA LEU A 74 7.16 -11.54 -6.61
C LEU A 74 6.13 -11.10 -5.56
N LEU A 75 5.32 -12.04 -5.04
CA LEU A 75 4.36 -11.77 -3.96
C LEU A 75 5.06 -11.30 -2.68
N LEU A 76 6.21 -11.88 -2.36
CA LEU A 76 7.01 -11.48 -1.21
C LEU A 76 7.55 -10.06 -1.40
N GLY A 77 8.04 -9.73 -2.60
CA GLY A 77 8.45 -8.36 -2.95
C GLY A 77 7.30 -7.35 -2.87
N VAL A 78 6.12 -7.70 -3.39
CA VAL A 78 4.91 -6.88 -3.28
C VAL A 78 4.51 -6.69 -1.82
N SER A 79 4.55 -7.76 -1.01
CA SER A 79 4.23 -7.69 0.41
C SER A 79 5.20 -6.80 1.18
N LEU A 80 6.50 -6.87 0.89
CA LEU A 80 7.50 -5.98 1.49
C LEU A 80 7.29 -4.53 1.07
N HIS A 81 6.98 -4.29 -0.20
CA HIS A 81 6.68 -2.96 -0.70
C HIS A 81 5.45 -2.36 0.00
N LEU A 82 4.37 -3.14 0.11
CA LEU A 82 3.16 -2.74 0.84
C LEU A 82 3.46 -2.47 2.31
N SER A 83 4.29 -3.31 2.95
CA SER A 83 4.68 -3.14 4.34
C SER A 83 5.50 -1.87 4.56
N TRP A 84 6.38 -1.52 3.62
CA TRP A 84 7.16 -0.28 3.68
C TRP A 84 6.26 0.95 3.64
N GLU A 85 5.29 0.95 2.74
CA GLU A 85 4.37 2.08 2.58
C GLU A 85 3.37 2.18 3.71
N LEU A 86 2.92 1.05 4.24
CA LEU A 86 2.11 1.03 5.44
C LEU A 86 2.88 1.64 6.61
N SER A 87 4.15 1.27 6.79
CA SER A 87 5.00 1.86 7.83
C SER A 87 5.18 3.37 7.63
N GLN A 88 5.39 3.84 6.40
CA GLN A 88 5.47 5.29 6.13
C GLN A 88 4.16 6.03 6.43
N ALA A 89 3.02 5.44 6.08
CA ALA A 89 1.71 6.03 6.35
C ALA A 89 1.42 6.08 7.86
N GLU A 90 1.80 5.04 8.61
CA GLU A 90 1.69 5.01 10.07
C GLU A 90 2.53 6.11 10.73
N ASP A 91 3.77 6.32 10.26
CA ASP A 91 4.65 7.40 10.76
C ASP A 91 4.03 8.79 10.50
N GLU A 92 3.43 9.00 9.34
CA GLU A 92 2.78 10.27 8.98
C GLU A 92 1.54 10.53 9.84
N ILE A 93 0.71 9.52 10.06
CA ILE A 93 -0.46 9.60 10.97
C ILE A 93 0.00 9.93 12.40
N ARG A 94 1.07 9.28 12.86
CA ARG A 94 1.61 9.52 14.20
C ARG A 94 2.09 10.96 14.36
N ARG A 95 2.86 11.49 13.39
CA ARG A 95 3.30 12.88 13.39
C ARG A 95 2.14 13.86 13.40
N ALA A 96 1.12 13.62 12.56
CA ALA A 96 -0.08 14.45 12.52
C ALA A 96 -0.82 14.45 13.87
N ALA A 97 -0.91 13.30 14.54
CA ALA A 97 -1.52 13.22 15.87
C ALA A 97 -0.71 13.98 16.93
N GLU A 98 0.63 13.92 16.88
CA GLU A 98 1.52 14.66 17.78
C GLU A 98 1.39 16.18 17.56
N GLU A 99 1.33 16.65 16.32
CA GLU A 99 1.09 18.06 16.00
C GLU A 99 -0.26 18.55 16.51
N VAL A 100 -1.32 17.75 16.35
CA VAL A 100 -2.66 18.08 16.88
C VAL A 100 -2.66 18.16 18.41
N ALA A 101 -1.95 17.26 19.10
CA ALA A 101 -1.84 17.29 20.55
C ALA A 101 -1.12 18.55 21.05
N ILE A 102 -0.02 18.93 20.40
CA ILE A 102 0.74 20.15 20.72
C ILE A 102 -0.12 21.40 20.48
N LEU A 103 -0.84 21.46 19.36
CA LEU A 103 -1.74 22.57 19.04
C LEU A 103 -2.85 22.71 20.09
N ARG A 104 -3.49 21.60 20.48
CA ARG A 104 -4.51 21.61 21.54
C ARG A 104 -3.98 22.13 22.87
N ALA A 105 -2.78 21.70 23.27
CA ALA A 105 -2.14 22.18 24.49
C ALA A 105 -1.80 23.68 24.43
N GLN A 106 -1.42 24.19 23.25
CA GLN A 106 -1.19 25.63 23.06
C GLN A 106 -2.48 26.43 23.20
N VAL A 107 -3.58 25.97 22.58
CA VAL A 107 -4.90 26.62 22.70
C VAL A 107 -5.35 26.65 24.15
N GLU A 108 -5.26 25.53 24.87
CA GLU A 108 -5.66 25.46 26.27
C GLU A 108 -4.85 26.42 27.16
N ARG A 109 -3.54 26.56 26.92
CA ARG A 109 -2.71 27.55 27.64
C ARG A 109 -3.15 28.99 27.36
N ILE A 110 -3.48 29.31 26.11
CA ILE A 110 -3.97 30.65 25.74
C ILE A 110 -5.31 30.93 26.43
N GLU A 111 -6.24 29.96 26.40
CA GLU A 111 -7.54 30.08 27.08
C GLU A 111 -7.38 30.30 28.59
N ARG A 112 -6.46 29.56 29.24
CA ARG A 112 -6.14 29.76 30.66
C ARG A 112 -5.52 31.13 30.94
N ALA A 113 -4.64 31.64 30.07
CA ALA A 113 -4.06 32.97 30.23
C ALA A 113 -5.12 34.09 30.11
N ILE A 114 -6.07 33.93 29.17
CA ILE A 114 -7.18 34.86 29.01
C ILE A 114 -8.11 34.84 30.23
N SER A 115 -8.42 33.65 30.78
CA SER A 115 -9.27 33.54 31.97
C SER A 115 -8.60 34.08 33.24
N SER A 116 -7.29 33.88 33.43
CA SER A 116 -6.54 34.50 34.53
C SER A 116 -6.46 36.02 34.40
N GLY A 117 -6.29 36.55 33.19
CA GLY A 117 -6.30 38.01 32.95
C GLY A 117 -7.65 38.66 33.25
N LYS A 118 -8.77 37.96 32.96
CA LYS A 118 -10.11 38.41 33.33
C LYS A 118 -10.33 38.42 34.85
N ALA A 119 -9.81 37.45 35.59
CA ALA A 119 -9.94 37.41 37.05
C ALA A 119 -9.23 38.59 37.73
N SER A 120 -8.00 38.91 37.30
CA SER A 120 -7.24 40.05 37.81
C SER A 120 -7.91 41.40 37.54
N GLY A 121 -8.54 41.59 36.37
CA GLY A 121 -9.21 42.86 36.05
C GLY A 121 -10.54 43.10 36.78
N VAL A 122 -11.14 42.06 37.38
CA VAL A 122 -12.37 42.19 38.19
C VAL A 122 -12.02 42.58 39.63
N GLU A 123 -10.90 42.08 40.17
CA GLU A 123 -10.43 42.40 41.53
C GLU A 123 -10.00 43.87 41.67
N ASP A 124 -9.42 44.46 40.62
CA ASP A 124 -9.10 45.90 40.57
C ASP A 124 -10.35 46.80 40.44
N ALA A 125 -11.48 46.27 39.96
CA ALA A 125 -12.72 47.03 39.79
C ALA A 125 -13.60 47.05 41.06
N ASP A 126 -13.57 45.98 41.86
CA ASP A 126 -14.32 45.87 43.13
C ASP A 126 -13.60 46.54 44.32
N GLY A 127 -12.29 46.81 44.22
CA GLY A 127 -11.48 47.44 45.27
C GLY A 127 -11.58 48.97 45.37
N VAL A 128 -12.39 49.63 44.53
CA VAL A 128 -12.54 51.11 44.49
C VAL A 128 -13.83 51.59 45.20
N GLY A 129 -14.56 50.70 45.87
CA GLY A 129 -15.79 51.01 46.61
C GLY A 129 -15.58 51.62 48.00
#